data_AF-I1CK39-F1
#
_entry.id   AF-I1CK39-F1
#
_cell.length_a   1.000
_cell.length_b   1.000
_cell.length_c   1.000
_cell.angle_alpha   90.00
_cell.angle_beta   90.00
_cell.angle_gamma   90.00
#
_symmetry.space_group_name_H-M   'P 1'
#
loop_
_entity.id
_entity.type
_entity.pdbx_description
1 polymer ?
#
loop_
_entity_poly.entity_id
_entity_poly.type
_entity_poly.pdbx_seq_one_letter_code
_entity_poly.pdbx_strand_id
1 'polypeptide(L)'
;MSRSLFSNTFKATKSYSRSIWTGLTATGPCIEECVQVAKSGIRERPEMCVALLSKSFSPHHYQKFLSQVQEQINPKILLGGIVDRVPEVGHGISFWVAHDEVIVPFTVEDSKDRLKVRSISVGRWGRVEETSRLKYQSAHVDKMGWKGFGSISKPAQPFELPAGLSKDATPSFFFMVSDNEPDQLLQTLDHHFPHTPKVGIIGSSTPFITGTPYTLFNGELLGSGIVGFAALNSPTKAAICVDHAALEKIGEPLKITRCRGNVILDLDQAGATGLLLKLIHQDRKASKDEEFYLAVYPTDAQGQEEKMTVSRITSGDPSRGNMSIDTTADLQVGQTVQVNQERRSLSTKK
;
A
#
# COMPACT_ATOMS: atom_id res chain seq x y z
N MET A 1 -45.01 -25.56 -42.22
CA MET A 1 -44.00 -25.42 -43.28
C MET A 1 -44.14 -24.05 -43.91
N SER A 2 -43.19 -23.14 -43.67
CA SER A 2 -42.79 -22.07 -44.60
C SER A 2 -41.66 -21.26 -43.95
N ARG A 3 -40.51 -21.18 -44.63
CA ARG A 3 -39.34 -20.34 -44.32
C ARG A 3 -39.70 -18.89 -44.66
N SER A 4 -39.17 -17.83 -44.04
CA SER A 4 -37.78 -17.36 -44.20
C SER A 4 -37.66 -15.91 -43.65
N LEU A 5 -36.41 -15.45 -43.48
CA LEU A 5 -35.92 -14.06 -43.40
C LEU A 5 -35.90 -13.41 -42.00
N PHE A 6 -34.74 -13.41 -41.32
CA PHE A 6 -33.74 -12.34 -41.43
C PHE A 6 -32.56 -12.67 -40.49
N SER A 7 -31.40 -12.94 -41.09
CA SER A 7 -30.11 -12.94 -40.43
C SER A 7 -29.65 -11.50 -40.21
N ASN A 8 -29.43 -11.09 -38.97
CA ASN A 8 -28.57 -9.95 -38.66
C ASN A 8 -27.45 -10.43 -37.74
N THR A 9 -26.34 -10.78 -38.40
CA THR A 9 -25.06 -11.10 -37.79
C THR A 9 -24.42 -9.78 -37.32
N PHE A 10 -24.66 -9.38 -36.08
CA PHE A 10 -23.82 -8.36 -35.42
C PHE A 10 -22.47 -9.00 -35.09
N LYS A 11 -21.49 -8.82 -35.97
CA LYS A 11 -20.08 -9.05 -35.63
C LYS A 11 -19.66 -7.96 -34.65
N ALA A 12 -19.62 -8.29 -33.37
CA ALA A 12 -18.89 -7.49 -32.39
C ALA A 12 -17.40 -7.61 -32.71
N THR A 13 -16.82 -6.56 -33.28
CA THR A 13 -15.37 -6.37 -33.35
C THR A 13 -14.83 -6.35 -31.93
N LYS A 14 -14.21 -7.45 -31.48
CA LYS A 14 -13.36 -7.46 -30.29
C LYS A 14 -12.21 -6.50 -30.55
N SER A 15 -12.27 -5.31 -29.95
CA SER A 15 -11.11 -4.43 -29.82
C SER A 15 -10.12 -5.14 -28.88
N TYR A 16 -9.10 -5.78 -29.45
CA TYR A 16 -7.98 -6.28 -28.68
C TYR A 16 -7.11 -5.09 -28.28
N SER A 17 -7.48 -4.41 -27.19
CA SER A 17 -6.56 -3.53 -26.49
C SER A 17 -5.44 -4.40 -25.93
N ARG A 18 -4.24 -4.37 -26.53
CA ARG A 18 -3.06 -4.96 -25.90
C ARG A 18 -2.83 -4.20 -24.59
N SER A 19 -2.69 -4.92 -23.48
CA SER A 19 -2.27 -4.31 -22.23
C SER A 19 -0.85 -3.78 -22.42
N ILE A 20 -0.66 -2.47 -22.25
CA ILE A 20 0.66 -1.81 -22.27
C ILE A 20 1.54 -2.27 -21.09
N TRP A 21 0.92 -2.85 -20.07
CA TRP A 21 1.58 -3.45 -18.93
C TRP A 21 1.50 -4.98 -18.95
N THR A 22 2.60 -5.65 -18.57
CA THR A 22 2.65 -7.10 -18.38
C THR A 22 3.19 -7.43 -16.99
N GLY A 23 2.45 -8.24 -16.23
CA GLY A 23 2.89 -8.79 -14.95
C GLY A 23 3.54 -10.17 -15.14
N LEU A 24 4.69 -10.39 -14.52
CA LEU A 24 5.47 -11.62 -14.59
C LEU A 24 5.94 -11.98 -13.19
N THR A 25 5.61 -13.17 -12.71
CA THR A 25 6.09 -13.65 -11.41
C THR A 25 6.90 -14.92 -11.63
N ALA A 26 8.07 -14.99 -10.99
CA ALA A 26 8.94 -16.16 -11.04
C ALA A 26 9.37 -16.54 -9.64
N THR A 27 9.38 -17.84 -9.36
CA THR A 27 9.82 -18.42 -8.09
C THR A 27 11.01 -19.33 -8.34
N GLY A 28 11.99 -19.32 -7.44
CA GLY A 28 13.21 -20.09 -7.61
C GLY A 28 14.19 -19.87 -6.46
N PRO A 29 15.21 -20.73 -6.32
CA PRO A 29 16.16 -20.69 -5.21
C PRO A 29 17.07 -19.44 -5.21
N CYS A 30 17.28 -18.81 -6.36
CA CYS A 30 18.11 -17.61 -6.51
C CYS A 30 17.48 -16.58 -7.43
N ILE A 31 17.97 -15.33 -7.36
CA ILE A 31 17.47 -14.22 -8.16
C ILE A 31 17.76 -14.47 -9.64
N GLU A 32 18.93 -15.01 -9.97
CA GLU A 32 19.39 -15.27 -11.32
C GLU A 32 18.40 -16.13 -12.12
N GLU A 33 17.97 -17.25 -11.53
CA GLU A 33 17.02 -18.16 -12.13
C GLU A 33 15.66 -17.50 -12.29
N CYS A 34 15.21 -16.77 -11.27
CA CYS A 34 13.94 -16.04 -11.33
C CYS A 34 13.94 -14.98 -12.45
N VAL A 35 15.04 -14.23 -12.62
CA VAL A 35 15.18 -13.21 -13.68
C VAL A 35 15.17 -13.87 -15.05
N GLN A 36 15.86 -15.00 -15.23
CA GLN A 36 15.88 -15.73 -16.51
C GLN A 36 14.48 -16.27 -16.88
N VAL A 37 13.76 -16.83 -15.92
CA VAL A 37 12.38 -17.30 -16.12
C VAL A 37 11.48 -16.12 -16.51
N ALA A 38 11.54 -15.01 -15.77
CA ALA A 38 10.72 -13.84 -16.06
C ALA A 38 11.07 -13.20 -17.42
N LYS A 39 12.36 -13.16 -17.79
CA LYS A 39 12.83 -12.66 -19.09
C LYS A 39 12.16 -13.38 -20.27
N SER A 40 11.88 -14.67 -20.16
CA SER A 40 11.21 -15.42 -21.23
C SER A 40 9.83 -14.85 -21.60
N GLY A 41 9.18 -14.15 -20.67
CA GLY A 41 7.91 -13.44 -20.91
C GLY A 41 8.07 -12.04 -21.50
N ILE A 42 9.29 -11.50 -21.56
CA ILE A 42 9.59 -10.14 -22.05
C ILE A 42 10.09 -10.24 -23.49
N ARG A 43 9.27 -9.79 -24.44
CA ARG A 43 9.57 -9.91 -25.88
C ARG A 43 10.49 -8.80 -26.39
N GLU A 44 10.30 -7.60 -25.87
CA GLU A 44 10.95 -6.38 -26.33
C GLU A 44 11.47 -5.59 -25.12
N ARG A 45 12.46 -4.74 -25.38
CA ARG A 45 13.06 -3.88 -24.35
C ARG A 45 11.97 -3.00 -23.72
N PRO A 46 11.66 -3.18 -22.42
CA PRO A 46 10.61 -2.41 -21.78
C PRO A 46 11.08 -0.97 -21.53
N GLU A 47 10.15 -0.02 -21.60
CA GLU A 47 10.41 1.36 -21.18
C GLU A 47 10.60 1.43 -19.67
N MET A 48 9.85 0.60 -18.96
CA MET A 48 9.89 0.53 -17.52
C MET A 48 9.76 -0.90 -17.01
N CYS A 49 10.51 -1.21 -15.96
CA CYS A 49 10.36 -2.42 -15.16
C CYS A 49 10.24 -2.05 -13.68
N VAL A 50 9.08 -2.36 -13.09
CA VAL A 50 8.91 -2.38 -11.63
C VAL A 50 9.26 -3.77 -11.14
N ALA A 51 10.12 -3.88 -10.15
CA ALA A 51 10.54 -5.15 -9.58
C ALA A 51 10.27 -5.23 -8.07
N LEU A 52 9.60 -6.30 -7.66
CA LEU A 52 9.32 -6.61 -6.26
C LEU A 52 10.01 -7.92 -5.91
N LEU A 53 10.91 -7.87 -4.95
CA LEU A 53 11.74 -9.02 -4.57
C LEU A 53 11.36 -9.53 -3.20
N SER A 54 11.16 -10.83 -3.07
CA SER A 54 10.94 -11.44 -1.77
C SER A 54 12.14 -11.21 -0.85
N LYS A 55 11.88 -10.79 0.39
CA LYS A 55 12.87 -10.59 1.46
C LYS A 55 13.71 -11.83 1.81
N SER A 56 13.42 -12.99 1.25
CA SER A 56 14.02 -14.27 1.59
C SER A 56 15.33 -14.60 0.86
N PHE A 57 15.81 -13.76 -0.08
CA PHE A 57 17.10 -13.97 -0.74
C PHE A 57 18.30 -13.55 0.12
N SER A 58 19.50 -14.03 -0.24
CA SER A 58 20.76 -13.67 0.42
C SER A 58 21.20 -12.24 0.06
N PRO A 59 22.03 -11.59 0.90
CA PRO A 59 22.52 -10.23 0.66
C PRO A 59 23.27 -10.08 -0.67
N HIS A 60 24.06 -11.10 -1.02
CA HIS A 60 24.81 -11.16 -2.28
C HIS A 60 23.89 -11.16 -3.52
N HIS A 61 22.71 -11.80 -3.44
CA HIS A 61 21.76 -11.78 -4.54
C HIS A 61 21.23 -10.36 -4.80
N TYR A 62 20.89 -9.59 -3.75
CA TYR A 62 20.37 -8.23 -3.94
C TYR A 62 21.41 -7.26 -4.54
N GLN A 63 22.69 -7.43 -4.20
CA GLN A 63 23.77 -6.62 -4.77
C GLN A 63 23.93 -6.85 -6.28
N LYS A 64 23.75 -8.09 -6.75
CA LYS A 64 23.86 -8.46 -8.16
C LYS A 64 22.58 -8.22 -8.97
N PHE A 65 21.45 -8.03 -8.30
CA PHE A 65 20.15 -7.92 -8.96
C PHE A 65 20.11 -6.80 -10.01
N LEU A 66 20.58 -5.59 -9.67
CA LEU A 66 20.52 -4.44 -10.59
C LEU A 66 21.31 -4.69 -11.87
N SER A 67 22.55 -5.20 -11.75
CA SER A 67 23.37 -5.52 -12.93
C SER A 67 22.77 -6.64 -13.76
N GLN A 68 22.19 -7.67 -13.12
CA GLN A 68 21.52 -8.78 -13.82
C GLN A 68 20.30 -8.33 -14.61
N VAL A 69 19.43 -7.50 -14.03
CA VAL A 69 18.27 -6.97 -14.75
C VAL A 69 18.70 -6.04 -15.88
N GLN A 70 19.72 -5.22 -15.67
CA GLN A 70 20.25 -4.35 -16.71
C GLN A 70 20.84 -5.14 -17.89
N GLU A 71 21.57 -6.22 -17.62
CA GLU A 71 22.16 -7.08 -18.66
C GLU A 71 21.11 -7.91 -19.40
N GLN A 72 20.15 -8.48 -18.65
CA GLN A 72 19.23 -9.48 -19.20
C GLN A 72 17.95 -8.88 -19.79
N ILE A 73 17.38 -7.84 -19.15
CA ILE A 73 16.11 -7.21 -19.52
C ILE A 73 16.35 -5.83 -20.14
N ASN A 74 17.37 -5.10 -19.66
CA ASN A 74 17.79 -3.80 -20.14
C ASN A 74 16.66 -2.74 -20.19
N PRO A 75 15.85 -2.57 -19.13
CA PRO A 75 14.79 -1.55 -19.12
C PRO A 75 15.39 -0.13 -19.26
N LYS A 76 14.61 0.85 -19.75
CA LYS A 76 15.05 2.26 -19.66
C LYS A 76 14.99 2.76 -18.21
N ILE A 77 13.96 2.35 -17.46
CA ILE A 77 13.75 2.68 -16.05
C ILE A 77 13.55 1.39 -15.26
N LEU A 78 14.32 1.22 -14.17
CA LEU A 78 14.16 0.12 -13.23
C LEU A 78 13.87 0.68 -11.84
N LEU A 79 12.73 0.32 -11.25
CA LEU A 79 12.42 0.70 -9.87
C LEU A 79 11.77 -0.42 -9.08
N GLY A 80 11.74 -0.26 -7.76
CA GLY A 80 10.98 -1.15 -6.89
C GLY A 80 11.62 -1.31 -5.52
N GLY A 81 11.47 -2.49 -4.93
CA GLY A 81 12.00 -2.76 -3.61
C GLY A 81 11.85 -4.20 -3.16
N ILE A 82 12.40 -4.45 -1.98
CA ILE A 82 12.21 -5.72 -1.27
C ILE A 82 10.85 -5.69 -0.56
N VAL A 83 10.07 -6.76 -0.74
CA VAL A 83 8.73 -6.95 -0.17
C VAL A 83 8.64 -8.28 0.57
N ASP A 84 7.58 -8.43 1.37
CA ASP A 84 7.35 -9.66 2.09
C ASP A 84 6.94 -10.76 1.10
N ARG A 85 7.37 -11.97 1.40
CA ARG A 85 6.96 -13.13 0.61
C ARG A 85 5.47 -13.38 0.78
N VAL A 86 4.81 -13.81 -0.29
CA VAL A 86 3.46 -14.36 -0.17
C VAL A 86 3.57 -15.69 0.61
N PRO A 87 2.74 -15.92 1.65
CA PRO A 87 2.68 -17.21 2.33
C PRO A 87 2.48 -18.35 1.33
N GLU A 88 3.05 -19.52 1.60
CA GLU A 88 3.00 -20.73 0.74
C GLU A 88 3.79 -20.66 -0.58
N VAL A 89 4.21 -19.47 -1.02
CA VAL A 89 5.06 -19.28 -2.18
C VAL A 89 6.53 -19.28 -1.74
N GLY A 90 7.39 -19.97 -2.50
CA GLY A 90 8.83 -19.95 -2.29
C GLY A 90 9.45 -18.57 -2.53
N HIS A 91 10.78 -18.49 -2.50
CA HIS A 91 11.48 -17.27 -2.90
C HIS A 91 11.08 -16.88 -4.33
N GLY A 92 10.92 -15.59 -4.59
CA GLY A 92 10.49 -15.16 -5.90
C GLY A 92 10.58 -13.66 -6.12
N ILE A 93 10.46 -13.31 -7.39
CA ILE A 93 10.41 -11.93 -7.88
C ILE A 93 9.13 -11.74 -8.66
N SER A 94 8.60 -10.52 -8.62
CA SER A 94 7.54 -10.08 -9.53
C SER A 94 8.01 -8.87 -10.31
N PHE A 95 7.89 -8.94 -11.64
CA PHE A 95 8.09 -7.83 -12.54
C PHE A 95 6.76 -7.32 -13.06
N TRP A 96 6.66 -6.00 -13.16
CA TRP A 96 5.58 -5.33 -13.86
C TRP A 96 6.23 -4.39 -14.88
N VAL A 97 6.14 -4.78 -16.15
CA VAL A 97 6.84 -4.13 -17.26
C VAL A 97 5.87 -3.34 -18.13
N ALA A 98 6.28 -2.16 -18.58
CA ALA A 98 5.52 -1.34 -19.52
C ALA A 98 6.23 -1.18 -20.87
N HIS A 99 5.42 -1.11 -21.91
CA HIS A 99 5.80 -0.80 -23.27
C HIS A 99 4.94 0.34 -23.80
N ASP A 100 5.56 1.28 -24.52
CA ASP A 100 4.90 2.40 -25.19
C ASP A 100 4.06 3.30 -24.25
N GLU A 101 4.60 3.62 -23.08
CA GLU A 101 3.93 4.46 -22.09
C GLU A 101 4.82 5.61 -21.63
N VAL A 102 4.25 6.81 -21.63
CA VAL A 102 4.96 8.01 -21.19
C VAL A 102 5.05 7.99 -19.68
N ILE A 103 6.22 7.62 -19.16
CA ILE A 103 6.46 7.47 -17.73
C ILE A 103 7.45 8.51 -17.23
N VAL A 104 7.10 9.14 -16.10
CA VAL A 104 7.97 10.06 -15.38
C VAL A 104 8.33 9.44 -14.03
N PRO A 105 9.57 8.95 -13.84
CA PRO A 105 10.01 8.44 -12.55
C PRO A 105 10.24 9.59 -11.57
N PHE A 106 10.05 9.32 -10.29
CA PHE A 106 10.38 10.24 -9.21
C PHE A 106 10.98 9.49 -8.02
N THR A 107 11.79 10.21 -7.25
CA THR A 107 12.36 9.75 -5.98
C THR A 107 12.11 10.81 -4.92
N VAL A 108 11.72 10.39 -3.72
CA VAL A 108 11.70 11.21 -2.50
C VAL A 108 12.74 10.64 -1.56
N GLU A 109 13.82 11.37 -1.34
CA GLU A 109 14.86 10.96 -0.40
C GLU A 109 14.40 11.11 1.06
N ASP A 110 14.97 10.31 1.96
CA ASP A 110 14.75 10.48 3.40
C ASP A 110 15.56 11.66 3.93
N SER A 111 15.03 12.87 3.74
CA SER A 111 15.63 14.13 4.20
C SER A 111 15.06 14.58 5.55
N LYS A 112 15.67 15.61 6.16
CA LYS A 112 15.15 16.23 7.40
C LYS A 112 13.81 16.94 7.20
N ASP A 113 13.50 17.32 5.97
CA ASP A 113 12.28 18.05 5.61
C ASP A 113 11.11 17.09 5.34
N ARG A 114 11.40 15.79 5.22
CA ARG A 114 10.39 14.75 5.07
C ARG A 114 9.69 14.49 6.41
N LEU A 115 8.39 14.77 6.44
CA LEU A 115 7.55 14.55 7.60
C LEU A 115 7.15 13.07 7.69
N LYS A 116 7.55 12.44 8.78
CA LYS A 116 7.24 11.04 9.09
C LYS A 116 5.87 10.95 9.77
N VAL A 117 4.80 11.12 8.97
CA VAL A 117 3.41 11.25 9.48
C VAL A 117 2.97 10.02 10.29
N ARG A 118 3.43 8.82 9.94
CA ARG A 118 3.11 7.61 10.69
C ARG A 118 3.85 7.56 12.02
N SER A 119 5.09 8.03 12.11
CA SER A 119 5.79 8.10 13.40
C SER A 119 5.16 9.10 14.37
N ILE A 120 4.55 10.17 13.85
CA ILE A 120 3.94 11.25 14.65
C ILE A 120 2.45 11.05 15.00
N SER A 121 1.79 10.03 14.45
CA SER A 121 0.36 9.77 14.66
C SER A 121 0.04 9.33 16.10
N VAL A 122 -1.17 9.65 16.58
CA VAL A 122 -1.61 9.39 17.96
C VAL A 122 -1.50 7.91 18.31
N GLY A 123 -1.03 7.61 19.53
CA GLY A 123 -0.85 6.24 20.01
C GLY A 123 0.49 5.59 19.64
N ARG A 124 1.38 6.31 18.93
CA ARG A 124 2.75 5.88 18.63
C ARG A 124 3.75 6.67 19.47
N TRP A 125 4.65 5.96 20.15
CA TRP A 125 5.79 6.58 20.80
C TRP A 125 6.82 6.92 19.71
N GLY A 126 6.88 8.19 19.31
CA GLY A 126 7.95 8.72 18.46
C GLY A 126 9.33 8.51 19.08
N ARG A 127 10.39 8.57 18.27
CA ARG A 127 11.76 8.44 18.80
C ARG A 127 12.06 9.63 19.71
N VAL A 128 12.77 9.41 20.82
CA VAL A 128 13.13 10.45 21.81
C VAL A 128 13.88 11.63 21.18
N GLU A 129 14.58 11.38 20.07
CA GLU A 129 15.31 12.37 19.28
C GLU A 129 14.40 13.34 18.48
N GLU A 130 13.11 13.00 18.28
CA GLU A 130 12.11 13.85 17.59
C GLU A 130 11.59 15.00 18.49
N THR A 131 12.46 15.71 19.20
CA THR A 131 12.09 16.95 19.92
C THR A 131 11.59 18.06 19.00
N SER A 132 11.89 17.95 17.70
CA SER A 132 11.32 18.74 16.60
C SER A 132 9.78 18.66 16.56
N ARG A 133 9.18 17.56 17.03
CA ARG A 133 7.73 17.31 17.17
C ARG A 133 7.03 18.37 17.99
N LEU A 134 7.55 18.65 19.19
CA LEU A 134 6.95 19.62 20.11
C LEU A 134 7.11 21.04 19.57
N LYS A 135 8.27 21.35 18.99
CA LYS A 135 8.56 22.68 18.45
C LYS A 135 7.75 23.01 17.20
N TYR A 136 7.55 22.06 16.29
CA TYR A 136 6.76 22.30 15.07
C TYR A 136 5.27 22.43 15.39
N GLN A 137 4.72 21.53 16.22
CA GLN A 137 3.31 21.60 16.62
C GLN A 137 3.03 22.84 17.46
N SER A 138 3.91 23.21 18.40
CA SER A 138 3.74 24.44 19.17
C SER A 138 3.80 25.65 18.24
N ALA A 139 4.84 25.78 17.40
CA ALA A 139 4.97 26.90 16.49
C ALA A 139 3.83 27.00 15.47
N HIS A 140 3.27 25.87 15.03
CA HIS A 140 2.14 25.85 14.11
C HIS A 140 0.82 26.24 14.78
N VAL A 141 0.55 25.73 16.00
CA VAL A 141 -0.61 26.14 16.81
C VAL A 141 -0.52 27.61 17.20
N ASP A 142 0.68 28.08 17.54
CA ASP A 142 0.94 29.49 17.86
C ASP A 142 0.71 30.40 16.64
N LYS A 143 0.99 29.91 15.42
CA LYS A 143 0.88 30.69 14.17
C LYS A 143 -0.52 30.65 13.55
N MET A 144 -1.21 29.51 13.56
CA MET A 144 -2.52 29.32 12.90
C MET A 144 -3.70 29.41 13.87
N GLY A 145 -3.42 29.40 15.19
CA GLY A 145 -4.41 29.39 16.24
C GLY A 145 -5.16 28.05 16.35
N TRP A 146 -5.78 27.80 17.50
CA TRP A 146 -6.55 26.58 17.77
C TRP A 146 -7.72 26.35 16.80
N LYS A 147 -8.22 27.40 16.13
CA LYS A 147 -9.29 27.30 15.12
C LYS A 147 -8.81 26.77 13.76
N GLY A 148 -7.52 26.86 13.47
CA GLY A 148 -6.89 26.29 12.26
C GLY A 148 -6.30 24.89 12.48
N PHE A 149 -6.38 24.37 13.71
CA PHE A 149 -5.92 23.03 14.05
C PHE A 149 -6.93 21.99 13.55
N GLY A 150 -6.67 21.43 12.36
CA GLY A 150 -7.56 20.43 11.75
C GLY A 150 -7.54 19.10 12.52
N SER A 151 -6.39 18.41 12.53
CA SER A 151 -6.20 17.14 13.22
C SER A 151 -4.72 16.89 13.50
N ILE A 152 -4.41 16.12 14.55
CA ILE A 152 -3.05 15.63 14.83
C ILE A 152 -2.54 14.78 13.66
N SER A 153 -3.45 14.13 12.93
CA SER A 153 -3.15 13.21 11.84
C SER A 153 -2.92 13.92 10.49
N LYS A 154 -3.18 15.24 10.40
CA LYS A 154 -2.96 16.08 9.21
C LYS A 154 -2.20 17.36 9.61
N PRO A 155 -0.89 17.27 9.90
CA PRO A 155 -0.11 18.47 10.14
C PRO A 155 -0.14 19.34 8.87
N ALA A 156 -0.18 20.66 9.03
CA ALA A 156 0.05 21.52 7.88
C ALA A 156 1.45 21.28 7.36
N GLN A 157 1.59 21.20 6.04
CA GLN A 157 2.86 20.93 5.40
C GLN A 157 2.91 21.64 4.04
N PRO A 158 4.11 22.01 3.55
CA PRO A 158 4.27 22.45 2.18
C PRO A 158 4.00 21.26 1.25
N PHE A 159 3.07 21.44 0.30
CA PHE A 159 2.75 20.42 -0.71
C PHE A 159 3.71 20.53 -1.90
N GLU A 160 5.00 20.26 -1.67
CA GLU A 160 6.03 20.29 -2.71
C GLU A 160 6.08 18.98 -3.48
N LEU A 161 6.00 19.07 -4.82
CA LEU A 161 6.09 17.91 -5.69
C LEU A 161 7.55 17.44 -5.80
N PRO A 162 7.81 16.12 -5.86
CA PRO A 162 9.15 15.61 -6.08
C PRO A 162 9.69 15.99 -7.45
N ALA A 163 11.02 15.98 -7.57
CA ALA A 163 11.69 16.25 -8.83
C ALA A 163 11.17 15.34 -9.95
N GLY A 164 10.94 15.93 -11.12
CA GLY A 164 10.35 15.25 -12.29
C GLY A 164 8.84 15.46 -12.42
N LEU A 165 8.10 15.67 -11.33
CA LEU A 165 6.66 15.95 -11.40
C LEU A 165 6.37 17.44 -11.55
N SER A 166 5.48 17.78 -12.49
CA SER A 166 4.98 19.15 -12.70
C SER A 166 3.49 19.23 -12.39
N LYS A 167 3.05 20.39 -11.90
CA LYS A 167 1.62 20.70 -11.68
C LYS A 167 0.82 20.72 -12.99
N ASP A 168 1.48 21.02 -14.10
CA ASP A 168 0.86 21.09 -15.42
C ASP A 168 0.72 19.71 -16.08
N ALA A 169 1.29 18.66 -15.47
CA ALA A 169 1.15 17.30 -15.96
C ALA A 169 -0.25 16.75 -15.67
N THR A 170 -0.75 15.88 -16.55
CA THR A 170 -2.02 15.17 -16.37
C THR A 170 -1.77 13.67 -16.19
N PRO A 171 -1.31 13.24 -15.00
CA PRO A 171 -1.04 11.84 -14.73
C PRO A 171 -2.34 11.04 -14.70
N SER A 172 -2.34 9.90 -15.41
CA SER A 172 -3.43 8.93 -15.41
C SER A 172 -3.36 7.96 -14.23
N PHE A 173 -2.16 7.77 -13.66
CA PHE A 173 -1.91 6.83 -12.58
C PHE A 173 -0.56 7.11 -11.88
N PHE A 174 -0.50 6.88 -10.58
CA PHE A 174 0.74 6.87 -9.79
C PHE A 174 0.97 5.50 -9.16
N PHE A 175 2.21 5.03 -9.23
CA PHE A 175 2.70 3.89 -8.46
C PHE A 175 3.90 4.29 -7.61
N MET A 176 4.00 3.75 -6.40
CA MET A 176 5.14 3.98 -5.53
C MET A 176 5.52 2.74 -4.71
N VAL A 177 6.81 2.63 -4.40
CA VAL A 177 7.30 1.79 -3.31
C VAL A 177 7.93 2.72 -2.29
N SER A 178 7.34 2.73 -1.10
CA SER A 178 7.77 3.58 0.00
C SER A 178 8.46 2.73 1.05
N ASP A 179 9.32 3.34 1.84
CA ASP A 179 9.51 2.87 3.22
C ASP A 179 8.20 3.02 4.02
N ASN A 180 8.24 2.92 5.34
CA ASN A 180 7.04 3.02 6.18
C ASN A 180 6.50 4.45 6.38
N GLU A 181 6.78 5.43 5.52
CA GLU A 181 6.33 6.82 5.64
C GLU A 181 5.78 7.43 4.30
N PRO A 182 4.73 6.86 3.67
CA PRO A 182 4.20 7.34 2.39
C PRO A 182 3.34 8.61 2.49
N ASP A 183 2.83 8.90 3.68
CA ASP A 183 1.66 9.77 3.90
C ASP A 183 1.88 11.23 3.48
N GLN A 184 3.07 11.81 3.70
CA GLN A 184 3.36 13.16 3.24
C GLN A 184 3.25 13.27 1.71
N LEU A 185 3.84 12.33 0.98
CA LEU A 185 3.78 12.31 -0.48
C LEU A 185 2.33 12.09 -0.93
N LEU A 186 1.61 11.15 -0.32
CA LEU A 186 0.19 10.91 -0.64
C LEU A 186 -0.65 12.19 -0.49
N GLN A 187 -0.48 12.93 0.60
CA GLN A 187 -1.16 14.20 0.82
C GLN A 187 -0.79 15.27 -0.22
N THR A 188 0.50 15.36 -0.60
CA THR A 188 0.94 16.23 -1.71
C THR A 188 0.30 15.84 -3.03
N LEU A 189 0.27 14.55 -3.36
CA LEU A 189 -0.35 14.06 -4.59
C LEU A 189 -1.87 14.23 -4.58
N ASP A 190 -2.53 14.13 -3.43
CA ASP A 190 -3.97 14.41 -3.30
C ASP A 190 -4.28 15.90 -3.45
N HIS A 191 -3.38 16.78 -2.99
CA HIS A 191 -3.53 18.22 -3.16
C HIS A 191 -3.45 18.65 -4.63
N HIS A 192 -2.45 18.16 -5.38
CA HIS A 192 -2.25 18.55 -6.79
C HIS A 192 -3.03 17.67 -7.77
N PHE A 193 -3.26 16.40 -7.45
CA PHE A 193 -3.89 15.40 -8.32
C PHE A 193 -4.99 14.60 -7.59
N PRO A 194 -6.06 15.26 -7.11
CA PRO A 194 -7.10 14.65 -6.27
C PRO A 194 -7.87 13.51 -6.95
N HIS A 195 -7.94 13.54 -8.28
CA HIS A 195 -8.71 12.56 -9.07
C HIS A 195 -7.82 11.55 -9.80
N THR A 196 -6.51 11.56 -9.55
CA THR A 196 -5.61 10.58 -10.15
C THR A 196 -5.47 9.38 -9.20
N PRO A 197 -5.71 8.15 -9.69
CA PRO A 197 -5.54 6.93 -8.91
C PRO A 197 -4.09 6.74 -8.46
N LYS A 198 -3.90 6.27 -7.23
CA LYS A 198 -2.58 6.09 -6.59
C LYS A 198 -2.53 4.68 -6.00
N VAL A 199 -1.53 3.90 -6.39
CA VAL A 199 -1.20 2.62 -5.74
C VAL A 199 0.19 2.72 -5.14
N GLY A 200 0.37 2.12 -3.98
CA GLY A 200 1.69 2.02 -3.38
C GLY A 200 1.86 0.74 -2.59
N ILE A 201 3.13 0.33 -2.45
CA ILE A 201 3.54 -0.78 -1.61
C ILE A 201 4.53 -0.24 -0.57
N ILE A 202 4.43 -0.74 0.65
CA ILE A 202 5.44 -0.50 1.68
C ILE A 202 6.48 -1.60 1.56
N GLY A 203 7.73 -1.22 1.33
CA GLY A 203 8.85 -2.15 1.32
C GLY A 203 9.03 -2.82 2.68
N SER A 204 9.54 -4.04 2.68
CA SER A 204 9.84 -4.75 3.92
C SER A 204 11.04 -4.17 4.63
N SER A 205 11.04 -4.28 5.96
CA SER A 205 12.21 -3.94 6.76
C SER A 205 13.37 -4.90 6.46
N THR A 206 14.57 -4.39 6.13
CA THR A 206 15.73 -5.20 5.73
C THR A 206 17.01 -5.04 6.59
N PRO A 207 17.00 -4.57 7.85
CA PRO A 207 18.23 -4.22 8.57
C PRO A 207 19.17 -5.43 8.78
N PHE A 208 18.60 -6.62 8.97
CA PHE A 208 19.37 -7.85 9.17
C PHE A 208 19.80 -8.56 7.87
N ILE A 209 19.43 -8.01 6.72
CA ILE A 209 19.66 -8.63 5.41
C ILE A 209 20.61 -7.76 4.61
N THR A 210 20.27 -6.50 4.42
CA THR A 210 21.07 -5.56 3.60
C THR A 210 21.85 -4.56 4.45
N GLY A 211 21.65 -4.54 5.77
CA GLY A 211 22.23 -3.55 6.66
C GLY A 211 21.51 -2.19 6.65
N THR A 212 20.49 -2.03 5.79
CA THR A 212 19.68 -0.81 5.70
C THR A 212 18.25 -1.04 6.20
N PRO A 213 17.56 -0.02 6.76
CA PRO A 213 16.21 -0.18 7.30
C PRO A 213 15.22 -0.72 6.28
N TYR A 214 15.30 -0.25 5.03
CA TYR A 214 14.56 -0.73 3.86
C TYR A 214 15.52 -0.90 2.69
N THR A 215 15.08 -1.56 1.63
CA THR A 215 15.83 -1.67 0.38
C THR A 215 14.89 -1.37 -0.77
N LEU A 216 15.02 -0.16 -1.31
CA LEU A 216 14.33 0.33 -2.49
C LEU A 216 15.36 0.48 -3.62
N PHE A 217 14.89 0.65 -4.86
CA PHE A 217 15.78 1.01 -5.94
C PHE A 217 15.10 1.84 -7.03
N ASN A 218 15.89 2.71 -7.65
CA ASN A 218 15.56 3.47 -8.86
C ASN A 218 16.84 3.62 -9.69
N GLY A 219 17.23 2.56 -10.40
CA GLY A 219 18.56 2.41 -11.00
C GLY A 219 19.71 2.17 -9.99
N GLU A 220 19.59 2.70 -8.77
CA GLU A 220 20.53 2.54 -7.65
C GLU A 220 19.81 2.04 -6.40
N LEU A 221 20.54 1.43 -5.45
CA LEU A 221 19.99 0.97 -4.17
C LEU A 221 19.79 2.13 -3.19
N LEU A 222 18.62 2.17 -2.55
CA LEU A 222 18.22 3.19 -1.58
C LEU A 222 17.79 2.53 -0.27
N GLY A 223 18.29 3.05 0.86
CA GLY A 223 18.04 2.49 2.20
C GLY A 223 16.75 2.97 2.88
N SER A 224 16.15 4.04 2.34
CA SER A 224 14.98 4.75 2.86
C SER A 224 14.43 5.70 1.78
N GLY A 225 13.26 6.30 2.02
CA GLY A 225 12.61 7.20 1.08
C GLY A 225 11.44 6.56 0.34
N ILE A 226 11.14 7.11 -0.84
CA ILE A 226 10.09 6.63 -1.74
C ILE A 226 10.62 6.65 -3.16
N VAL A 227 10.37 5.58 -3.91
CA VAL A 227 10.58 5.53 -5.36
C VAL A 227 9.25 5.31 -6.05
N GLY A 228 9.05 5.90 -7.21
CA GLY A 228 7.78 5.74 -7.91
C GLY A 228 7.79 6.33 -9.29
N PHE A 229 6.62 6.31 -9.92
CA PHE A 229 6.43 6.91 -11.23
C PHE A 229 5.02 7.43 -11.42
N ALA A 230 4.90 8.39 -12.33
CA ALA A 230 3.65 8.86 -12.90
C ALA A 230 3.53 8.35 -14.34
N ALA A 231 2.43 7.66 -14.63
CA ALA A 231 2.03 7.39 -16.01
C ALA A 231 1.27 8.60 -16.56
N LEU A 232 1.67 9.07 -17.74
CA LEU A 232 1.06 10.22 -18.41
C LEU A 232 0.28 9.78 -19.65
N ASN A 233 -0.67 10.62 -20.06
CA ASN A 233 -1.31 10.58 -21.38
C ASN A 233 -2.09 9.30 -21.71
N SER A 234 -2.44 8.48 -20.72
CA SER A 234 -3.41 7.41 -20.95
C SER A 234 -4.83 7.99 -21.00
N PRO A 235 -5.61 7.74 -22.07
CA PRO A 235 -6.97 8.27 -22.22
C PRO A 235 -7.94 7.70 -21.18
N THR A 236 -7.58 6.59 -20.54
CA THR A 236 -8.38 5.91 -19.50
C THR A 236 -7.63 5.92 -18.18
N LYS A 237 -8.26 6.48 -17.15
CA LYS A 237 -7.76 6.35 -15.77
C LYS A 237 -7.80 4.87 -15.36
N ALA A 238 -6.75 4.42 -14.67
CA ALA A 238 -6.69 3.06 -14.15
C ALA A 238 -7.80 2.83 -13.12
N ALA A 239 -8.57 1.75 -13.29
CA ALA A 239 -9.45 1.25 -12.24
C ALA A 239 -8.63 0.38 -11.29
N ILE A 240 -8.52 0.80 -10.03
CA ILE A 240 -7.79 0.06 -9.00
C ILE A 240 -8.80 -0.73 -8.18
N CYS A 241 -8.54 -2.02 -8.02
CA CYS A 241 -9.25 -2.88 -7.08
C CYS A 241 -8.22 -3.53 -6.16
N VAL A 242 -8.47 -3.49 -4.86
CA VAL A 242 -7.66 -4.17 -3.84
C VAL A 242 -8.51 -5.26 -3.23
N ASP A 243 -8.04 -6.50 -3.33
CA ASP A 243 -8.66 -7.65 -2.70
C ASP A 243 -7.79 -8.13 -1.53
N HIS A 244 -8.46 -8.58 -0.46
CA HIS A 244 -7.85 -9.07 0.77
C HIS A 244 -8.08 -10.57 0.91
N ALA A 245 -7.70 -11.35 -0.11
CA ALA A 245 -7.97 -12.78 -0.21
C ALA A 245 -7.45 -13.62 0.98
N ALA A 246 -6.42 -13.13 1.68
CA ALA A 246 -5.81 -13.76 2.84
C ALA A 246 -6.56 -13.48 4.16
N LEU A 247 -7.60 -12.65 4.16
CA LEU A 247 -8.37 -12.32 5.36
C LEU A 247 -9.72 -13.06 5.40
N GLU A 248 -10.20 -13.30 6.61
CA GLU A 248 -11.54 -13.82 6.89
C GLU A 248 -12.24 -13.00 7.98
N LYS A 249 -13.55 -12.80 7.83
CA LYS A 249 -14.38 -12.00 8.73
C LYS A 249 -14.66 -12.77 10.02
N ILE A 250 -14.58 -12.07 11.17
CA ILE A 250 -14.96 -12.59 12.48
C ILE A 250 -16.17 -11.83 12.99
N GLY A 251 -17.28 -12.54 13.21
CA GLY A 251 -18.53 -11.96 13.70
C GLY A 251 -19.19 -11.02 12.71
N GLU A 252 -20.23 -10.35 13.17
CA GLU A 252 -21.03 -9.41 12.37
C GLU A 252 -20.39 -8.00 12.33
N PRO A 253 -20.70 -7.20 11.30
CA PRO A 253 -20.28 -5.80 11.23
C PRO A 253 -20.81 -4.99 12.43
N LEU A 254 -19.97 -4.12 12.98
CA LEU A 254 -20.25 -3.27 14.14
C LEU A 254 -20.20 -1.79 13.75
N LYS A 255 -20.90 -0.91 14.48
CA LYS A 255 -20.86 0.53 14.23
C LYS A 255 -19.96 1.25 15.22
N ILE A 256 -19.11 2.17 14.72
CA ILE A 256 -18.37 3.09 15.58
C ILE A 256 -19.37 4.06 16.21
N THR A 257 -19.49 3.98 17.53
CA THR A 257 -20.37 4.86 18.31
C THR A 257 -19.58 5.94 19.04
N ARG A 258 -18.30 5.69 19.35
CA ARG A 258 -17.38 6.70 19.89
C ARG A 258 -15.94 6.40 19.48
N CYS A 259 -15.24 7.42 18.97
CA CYS A 259 -13.84 7.35 18.59
C CYS A 259 -13.12 8.69 18.81
N ARG A 260 -11.79 8.67 18.78
CA ARG A 260 -10.94 9.86 18.75
C ARG A 260 -9.66 9.58 17.96
N GLY A 261 -9.49 10.25 16.82
CA GLY A 261 -8.36 9.98 15.92
C GLY A 261 -8.41 8.55 15.39
N ASN A 262 -7.32 7.80 15.55
CA ASN A 262 -7.20 6.37 15.21
C ASN A 262 -7.60 5.41 16.33
N VAL A 263 -8.16 5.91 17.45
CA VAL A 263 -8.59 5.09 18.59
C VAL A 263 -10.11 4.99 18.64
N ILE A 264 -10.61 3.76 18.64
CA ILE A 264 -12.02 3.43 18.86
C ILE A 264 -12.23 3.26 20.37
N LEU A 265 -13.25 3.92 20.91
CA LEU A 265 -13.62 3.80 22.31
C LEU A 265 -14.78 2.81 22.45
N ASP A 266 -15.85 3.03 21.66
CA ASP A 266 -17.06 2.21 21.74
C ASP A 266 -17.53 1.77 20.35
N LEU A 267 -17.88 0.48 20.24
CA LEU A 267 -18.56 -0.15 19.12
C LEU A 267 -19.95 -0.58 19.59
N ASP A 268 -21.00 -0.20 18.86
CA ASP A 268 -22.40 -0.50 19.23
C ASP A 268 -22.74 -0.24 20.71
N GLN A 269 -22.29 0.92 21.23
CA GLN A 269 -22.49 1.34 22.62
C GLN A 269 -21.79 0.47 23.68
N ALA A 270 -20.85 -0.39 23.27
CA ALA A 270 -20.04 -1.20 24.18
C ALA A 270 -18.55 -1.01 23.93
N GLY A 271 -17.72 -1.27 24.95
CA GLY A 271 -16.27 -1.12 24.86
C GLY A 271 -15.68 -1.99 23.75
N ALA A 272 -14.96 -1.36 22.82
CA ALA A 272 -14.50 -1.97 21.58
C ALA A 272 -13.61 -3.21 21.81
N THR A 273 -12.64 -3.14 22.72
CA THR A 273 -11.76 -4.27 23.04
C THR A 273 -12.49 -5.42 23.73
N GLY A 274 -13.47 -5.12 24.57
CA GLY A 274 -14.31 -6.15 25.20
C GLY A 274 -15.12 -6.93 24.17
N LEU A 275 -15.61 -6.27 23.11
CA LEU A 275 -16.29 -6.91 22.00
C LEU A 275 -15.35 -7.78 21.17
N LEU A 276 -14.16 -7.29 20.83
CA LEU A 276 -13.14 -8.07 20.13
C LEU A 276 -12.80 -9.35 20.89
N LEU A 277 -12.55 -9.27 22.20
CA LEU A 277 -12.26 -10.46 23.01
C LEU A 277 -13.41 -11.47 23.01
N LYS A 278 -14.67 -11.00 23.07
CA LYS A 278 -15.83 -11.87 22.95
C LYS A 278 -15.88 -12.59 21.60
N LEU A 279 -15.59 -11.89 20.51
CA LEU A 279 -15.53 -12.47 19.17
C LEU A 279 -14.44 -13.55 19.08
N ILE A 280 -13.25 -13.26 19.61
CA ILE A 280 -12.14 -14.23 19.66
C ILE A 280 -12.51 -15.46 20.50
N HIS A 281 -13.19 -15.27 21.64
CA HIS A 281 -13.61 -16.40 22.48
C HIS A 281 -14.72 -17.26 21.85
N GLN A 282 -15.56 -16.66 21.01
CA GLN A 282 -16.65 -17.36 20.33
C GLN A 282 -16.16 -18.08 19.08
N ASP A 283 -15.16 -17.53 18.39
CA ASP A 283 -14.54 -18.18 17.25
C ASP A 283 -13.50 -19.21 17.70
N ARG A 284 -13.81 -20.49 17.52
CA ARG A 284 -12.89 -21.60 17.86
C ARG A 284 -11.62 -21.61 17.01
N LYS A 285 -11.57 -20.84 15.92
CA LYS A 285 -10.39 -20.70 15.06
C LYS A 285 -9.50 -19.54 15.50
N ALA A 286 -10.03 -18.51 16.16
CA ALA A 286 -9.27 -17.34 16.55
C ALA A 286 -8.39 -17.63 17.79
N SER A 287 -7.12 -17.23 17.75
CA SER A 287 -6.23 -17.22 18.91
C SER A 287 -5.92 -15.78 19.35
N LYS A 288 -5.72 -15.56 20.64
CA LYS A 288 -5.32 -14.24 21.17
C LYS A 288 -3.94 -13.79 20.70
N ASP A 289 -3.10 -14.73 20.27
CA ASP A 289 -1.74 -14.47 19.81
C ASP A 289 -1.66 -14.17 18.30
N GLU A 290 -2.81 -14.13 17.61
CA GLU A 290 -2.88 -13.80 16.19
C GLU A 290 -3.03 -12.30 15.95
N GLU A 291 -2.63 -11.88 14.75
CA GLU A 291 -2.85 -10.51 14.30
C GLU A 291 -4.30 -10.34 13.82
N PHE A 292 -4.94 -9.29 14.30
CA PHE A 292 -6.31 -8.93 13.90
C PHE A 292 -6.29 -7.65 13.09
N TYR A 293 -7.22 -7.58 12.14
CA TYR A 293 -7.38 -6.48 11.21
C TYR A 293 -8.80 -5.92 11.32
N LEU A 294 -8.94 -4.63 11.04
CA LEU A 294 -10.21 -3.94 11.01
C LEU A 294 -10.44 -3.41 9.59
N ALA A 295 -11.49 -3.91 8.94
CA ALA A 295 -12.03 -3.29 7.74
C ALA A 295 -12.96 -2.15 8.16
N VAL A 296 -12.73 -0.96 7.63
CA VAL A 296 -13.52 0.25 7.89
C VAL A 296 -14.23 0.67 6.61
N TYR A 297 -15.56 0.74 6.68
CA TYR A 297 -16.39 1.18 5.57
C TYR A 297 -16.70 2.68 5.70
N PRO A 298 -16.56 3.46 4.61
CA PRO A 298 -17.01 4.85 4.59
C PRO A 298 -18.51 4.95 4.93
N THR A 299 -18.91 6.06 5.56
CA THR A 299 -20.30 6.26 6.00
C THR A 299 -21.30 6.28 4.84
N ASP A 300 -20.86 6.70 3.66
CA ASP A 300 -21.62 6.77 2.40
C ASP A 300 -21.54 5.48 1.56
N ALA A 301 -20.77 4.48 2.00
CA ALA A 301 -20.48 3.26 1.25
C ALA A 301 -20.47 2.01 2.14
N GLN A 302 -21.46 1.89 3.03
CA GLN A 302 -21.56 0.74 3.94
C GLN A 302 -21.73 -0.57 3.15
N GLY A 303 -20.86 -1.55 3.45
CA GLY A 303 -20.89 -2.86 2.80
C GLY A 303 -20.28 -2.92 1.40
N GLN A 304 -19.79 -1.80 0.85
CA GLN A 304 -19.03 -1.77 -0.40
C GLN A 304 -17.58 -2.16 -0.14
N GLU A 305 -17.23 -3.43 -0.35
CA GLU A 305 -15.89 -3.97 -0.11
C GLU A 305 -14.82 -3.24 -0.94
N GLU A 306 -15.16 -2.75 -2.13
CA GLU A 306 -14.24 -2.02 -3.00
C GLU A 306 -13.82 -0.64 -2.48
N LYS A 307 -14.52 -0.12 -1.46
CA LYS A 307 -14.21 1.17 -0.81
C LYS A 307 -13.75 1.02 0.63
N MET A 308 -13.67 -0.22 1.14
CA MET A 308 -13.22 -0.44 2.51
C MET A 308 -11.71 -0.20 2.60
N THR A 309 -11.27 0.29 3.75
CA THR A 309 -9.86 0.29 4.11
C THR A 309 -9.61 -0.77 5.16
N VAL A 310 -8.51 -1.51 5.03
CA VAL A 310 -8.13 -2.52 6.02
C VAL A 310 -6.86 -2.06 6.73
N SER A 311 -6.95 -1.98 8.06
CA SER A 311 -5.85 -1.57 8.93
C SER A 311 -5.68 -2.56 10.07
N ARG A 312 -4.44 -2.81 10.50
CA ARG A 312 -4.15 -3.70 11.62
C ARG A 312 -4.63 -3.10 12.94
N ILE A 313 -5.13 -3.94 13.84
CA ILE A 313 -5.42 -3.56 15.22
C ILE A 313 -4.09 -3.60 15.99
N THR A 314 -3.64 -2.46 16.51
CA THR A 314 -2.30 -2.35 17.12
C THR A 314 -2.29 -2.70 18.61
N SER A 315 -3.38 -2.38 19.30
CA SER A 315 -3.51 -2.59 20.75
C SER A 315 -4.96 -2.42 21.20
N GLY A 316 -5.26 -2.92 22.40
CA GLY A 316 -6.52 -2.68 23.08
C GLY A 316 -6.38 -2.85 24.58
N ASP A 317 -7.12 -2.05 25.35
CA ASP A 317 -7.20 -2.16 26.81
C ASP A 317 -8.58 -2.71 27.21
N PRO A 318 -8.67 -3.97 27.67
CA PRO A 318 -9.94 -4.55 28.09
C PRO A 318 -10.61 -3.80 29.25
N SER A 319 -9.82 -3.19 30.14
CA SER A 319 -10.33 -2.47 31.32
C SER A 319 -10.94 -1.13 30.95
N ARG A 320 -10.35 -0.44 29.97
CA ARG A 320 -10.82 0.87 29.48
C ARG A 320 -11.71 0.78 28.24
N GLY A 321 -11.78 -0.38 27.60
CA GLY A 321 -12.56 -0.64 26.39
C GLY A 321 -11.96 -0.09 25.09
N ASN A 322 -10.89 0.70 25.15
CA ASN A 322 -10.31 1.36 23.98
C ASN A 322 -9.52 0.39 23.09
N MET A 323 -9.51 0.66 21.78
CA MET A 323 -8.82 -0.12 20.74
C MET A 323 -8.14 0.83 19.76
N SER A 324 -6.87 0.61 19.44
CA SER A 324 -6.08 1.45 18.54
C SER A 324 -5.88 0.78 17.19
N ILE A 325 -5.99 1.57 16.12
CA ILE A 325 -5.90 1.11 14.73
C ILE A 325 -4.66 1.70 14.04
N ASP A 326 -4.00 0.89 13.21
CA ASP A 326 -2.86 1.26 12.38
C ASP A 326 -3.31 2.09 11.16
N THR A 327 -3.69 3.34 11.41
CA THR A 327 -4.10 4.27 10.36
C THR A 327 -3.71 5.70 10.71
N THR A 328 -3.41 6.49 9.69
CA THR A 328 -3.22 7.94 9.74
C THR A 328 -4.51 8.69 9.42
N ALA A 329 -5.56 7.99 8.96
CA ALA A 329 -6.87 8.59 8.75
C ALA A 329 -7.66 8.63 10.07
N ASP A 330 -8.35 9.75 10.32
CA ASP A 330 -9.22 9.86 11.47
C ASP A 330 -10.48 9.01 11.29
N LEU A 331 -10.78 8.18 12.29
CA LEU A 331 -12.01 7.40 12.34
C LEU A 331 -13.19 8.30 12.71
N GLN A 332 -14.37 7.98 12.20
CA GLN A 332 -15.57 8.79 12.36
C GLN A 332 -16.71 7.98 13.00
N VAL A 333 -17.46 8.66 13.87
CA VAL A 333 -18.69 8.10 14.43
C VAL A 333 -19.68 7.84 13.29
N GLY A 334 -20.28 6.66 13.31
CA GLY A 334 -21.24 6.22 12.31
C GLY A 334 -20.67 5.35 11.19
N GLN A 335 -19.34 5.22 11.09
CA GLN A 335 -18.71 4.24 10.21
C GLN A 335 -19.03 2.80 10.67
N THR A 336 -19.19 1.92 9.71
CA THR A 336 -19.31 0.47 9.94
C THR A 336 -17.92 -0.15 9.89
N VAL A 337 -17.64 -1.10 10.76
CA VAL A 337 -16.38 -1.82 10.82
C VAL A 337 -16.60 -3.33 10.89
N GLN A 338 -15.65 -4.09 10.35
CA GLN A 338 -15.66 -5.55 10.40
C GLN A 338 -14.29 -6.03 10.89
N VAL A 339 -14.30 -6.85 11.94
CA VAL A 339 -13.08 -7.52 12.41
C VAL A 339 -12.74 -8.65 11.47
N ASN A 340 -11.46 -8.78 11.14
CA ASN A 340 -10.92 -9.86 10.32
C ASN A 340 -9.68 -10.47 10.99
N GLN A 341 -9.39 -11.72 10.65
CA GLN A 341 -8.12 -12.40 10.92
C GLN A 341 -7.52 -12.93 9.62
N GLU A 342 -6.26 -13.31 9.66
CA GLU A 342 -5.65 -14.06 8.57
C GLU A 342 -6.30 -15.44 8.46
N ARG A 343 -6.63 -15.84 7.23
CA ARG A 343 -7.10 -17.17 6.91
C ARG A 343 -5.97 -18.15 7.21
N ARG A 344 -6.19 -19.04 8.18
CA ARG A 344 -5.25 -20.14 8.40
C ARG A 344 -5.19 -21.01 7.15
N SER A 345 -4.01 -21.11 6.58
CA SER A 345 -3.73 -22.15 5.60
C SER A 345 -3.91 -23.50 6.28
N LEU A 346 -4.69 -24.38 5.67
CA LEU A 346 -4.72 -25.78 6.05
C LEU A 346 -3.34 -26.35 5.72
N SER A 347 -2.40 -26.18 6.64
CA SER A 347 -1.20 -26.99 6.69
C SER A 347 -1.67 -28.44 6.70
N THR A 348 -1.62 -29.09 5.53
CA THR A 348 -1.52 -30.54 5.46
C THR A 348 -0.27 -30.92 6.23
N LYS A 349 -0.45 -31.21 7.52
CA LYS A 349 0.47 -32.02 8.30
C LYS A 349 0.73 -33.27 7.46
N LYS A 350 1.92 -33.37 6.88
CA LYS A 350 2.52 -34.64 6.50
C LYS A 350 3.59 -34.96 7.51
#